data_AF-A0A6P7SJV8-F1
#
_entry.id   AF-A0A6P7SJV8-F1
#
_cell.length_a   1.000
_cell.length_b   1.000
_cell.length_c   1.000
_cell.angle_alpha   90.00
_cell.angle_beta   90.00
_cell.angle_gamma   90.00
#
_symmetry.space_group_name_H-M   'P 1'
#
loop_
_entity.id
_entity.type
_entity.pdbx_description
1 polymer ?
#
loop_
_entity_poly.entity_id
_entity_poly.type
_entity_poly.pdbx_seq_one_letter_code
_entity_poly.pdbx_strand_id
1 'polypeptide(L)'
;MQPVISKFEFPFRMSFNTTFNTELLDRNSPLYRTVSDNITGELTEVYKNTPGFISVLVTGFREGSTLVDYDLTVHSYVNQSSVINFINSTGANNIRALSTSLGIPSNVEEDMLSNIQQAQLRYTDRCLTKGACKPSYKCINNMCSLICTKNICLNGGQCFTDSNSTVICKCSENWKYYYSGSKCENENMSWKFISSIAGGIGAAVVLIFLIIIVALCCKRKKAVSMAVTVSHFQGKPMVLNRKS
;
A
#
# COMPACT_ATOMS: atom_id res chain seq x y z
N MET A 1 18.02 7.32 -10.81
CA MET A 1 17.30 7.40 -9.52
C MET A 1 18.16 6.76 -8.46
N GLN A 2 18.67 7.55 -7.50
CA GLN A 2 19.49 7.02 -6.40
C GLN A 2 18.60 6.24 -5.41
N PRO A 3 19.02 5.06 -4.94
CA PRO A 3 18.27 4.32 -3.94
C PRO A 3 18.22 5.11 -2.64
N VAL A 4 17.03 5.27 -2.05
CA VAL A 4 16.89 5.69 -0.66
C VAL A 4 17.45 4.56 0.19
N ILE A 5 18.67 4.74 0.66
CA ILE A 5 19.33 3.84 1.60
C ILE A 5 18.65 4.05 2.94
N SER A 6 17.76 3.13 3.36
CA SER A 6 17.29 3.14 4.74
C SER A 6 18.44 2.78 5.69
N LYS A 7 18.47 3.39 6.87
CA LYS A 7 19.50 3.23 7.90
C LYS A 7 18.86 2.78 9.20
N PHE A 8 19.61 2.09 10.06
CA PHE A 8 19.23 1.76 11.43
C PHE A 8 20.16 2.48 12.40
N GLU A 9 19.57 3.03 13.45
CA GLU A 9 20.28 3.72 14.53
C GLU A 9 20.14 2.90 15.81
N PHE A 10 21.28 2.53 16.38
CA PHE A 10 21.39 1.82 17.65
C PHE A 10 21.80 2.84 18.71
N PRO A 11 20.88 3.25 19.59
CA PRO A 11 21.20 4.17 20.66
C PRO A 11 21.96 3.43 21.77
N PHE A 12 23.09 4.01 22.14
CA PHE A 12 23.94 3.53 23.21
C PHE A 12 24.20 4.62 24.22
N ARG A 13 24.55 4.16 25.41
CA ARG A 13 24.96 4.98 26.55
C ARG A 13 26.21 4.41 27.16
N MET A 14 27.14 5.27 27.51
CA MET A 14 28.31 4.90 28.30
C MET A 14 28.53 5.90 29.42
N SER A 15 29.04 5.41 30.55
CA SER A 15 29.39 6.22 31.71
C SER A 15 30.90 6.46 31.80
N PHE A 16 31.29 7.59 32.38
CA PHE A 16 32.68 7.88 32.75
C PHE A 16 32.74 8.31 34.20
N ASN A 17 33.68 7.77 34.98
CA ASN A 17 33.86 8.17 36.37
C ASN A 17 34.63 9.50 36.48
N THR A 18 34.06 10.57 35.92
CA THR A 18 34.60 11.92 35.92
C THR A 18 33.52 12.92 36.33
N THR A 19 33.96 14.06 36.87
CA THR A 19 33.06 15.13 37.30
C THR A 19 32.41 15.77 36.08
N PHE A 20 31.09 15.89 36.10
CA PHE A 20 30.35 16.46 34.97
C PHE A 20 30.64 17.96 34.81
N ASN A 21 30.93 18.38 33.58
CA ASN A 21 31.06 19.78 33.22
C ASN A 21 29.77 20.24 32.53
N THR A 22 29.11 21.26 33.08
CA THR A 22 27.84 21.78 32.58
C THR A 22 27.94 22.43 31.20
N GLU A 23 29.13 22.83 30.73
CA GLU A 23 29.34 23.28 29.34
C GLU A 23 29.05 22.18 28.30
N LEU A 24 29.09 20.91 28.70
CA LEU A 24 28.70 19.77 27.86
C LEU A 24 27.18 19.68 27.63
N LEU A 25 26.36 20.51 28.28
CA LEU A 25 24.93 20.61 27.99
C LEU A 25 24.66 21.47 26.75
N ASP A 26 25.57 22.38 26.38
CA ASP A 26 25.44 23.24 25.20
C ASP A 26 26.20 22.67 24.00
N ARG A 27 25.47 22.22 22.97
CA ARG A 27 26.06 21.70 21.72
C ARG A 27 26.91 22.73 20.95
N ASN A 28 26.72 24.01 21.24
CA ASN A 28 27.48 25.08 20.61
C ASN A 28 28.75 25.42 21.37
N SER A 29 28.95 24.90 22.59
CA SER A 29 30.15 25.15 23.35
C SER A 29 31.38 24.53 22.66
N PRO A 30 32.56 25.19 22.74
CA PRO A 30 33.80 24.60 22.25
C PRO A 30 34.09 23.24 22.91
N LEU A 31 33.82 23.13 24.22
CA LEU A 31 34.05 21.91 24.98
C LEU A 31 33.19 20.75 24.47
N TYR A 32 31.88 20.97 24.24
CA TYR A 32 31.01 19.95 23.67
C TYR A 32 31.58 19.40 22.38
N ARG A 33 31.93 20.29 21.44
CA ARG A 33 32.41 19.89 20.11
C ARG A 33 33.71 19.13 20.18
N THR A 34 34.69 19.63 20.94
CA THR A 34 35.98 18.97 21.09
C THR A 34 35.84 17.57 21.72
N VAL A 35 35.05 17.46 22.80
CA VAL A 35 34.85 16.18 23.48
C VAL A 35 34.00 15.23 22.62
N SER A 36 32.94 15.72 21.98
CA SER A 36 32.09 14.91 21.09
C SER A 36 32.86 14.38 19.89
N ASP A 37 33.71 15.21 19.27
CA ASP A 37 34.48 14.83 18.09
C ASP A 37 35.56 13.82 18.46
N ASN A 38 36.25 14.03 19.58
CA ASN A 38 37.23 13.07 20.08
C ASN A 38 36.57 11.70 20.38
N ILE A 39 35.50 11.68 21.17
CA ILE A 39 34.80 10.43 21.50
C ILE A 39 34.23 9.76 20.24
N THR A 40 33.68 10.55 19.31
CA THR A 40 33.18 10.04 18.04
C THR A 40 34.28 9.37 17.21
N GLY A 41 35.48 9.96 17.17
CA GLY A 41 36.64 9.36 16.51
C GLY A 41 37.03 8.02 17.12
N GLU A 42 37.11 7.96 18.45
CA GLU A 42 37.45 6.74 19.19
C GLU A 42 36.38 5.64 19.00
N LEU A 43 35.09 6.00 19.09
CA LEU A 43 33.98 5.07 18.84
C LEU A 43 33.95 4.59 17.38
N THR A 44 34.40 5.43 16.43
CA THR A 44 34.47 5.02 15.02
C THR A 44 35.45 3.86 14.86
N GLU A 45 36.58 3.88 15.57
CA GLU A 45 37.54 2.77 15.55
C GLU A 45 36.97 1.48 16.16
N VAL A 46 36.13 1.61 17.20
CA VAL A 46 35.41 0.48 17.81
C VAL A 46 34.45 -0.18 16.81
N TYR A 47 33.66 0.62 16.08
CA TYR A 47 32.51 0.13 15.32
C TYR A 47 32.69 0.09 13.80
N LYS A 48 33.78 0.61 13.22
CA LYS A 48 33.97 0.69 11.75
C LYS A 48 33.85 -0.65 11.02
N ASN A 49 34.14 -1.76 11.71
CA ASN A 49 34.04 -3.12 11.16
C ASN A 49 32.65 -3.76 11.36
N THR A 50 31.70 -3.03 11.94
CA THR A 50 30.32 -3.50 12.10
C THR A 50 29.70 -3.72 10.71
N PRO A 51 29.00 -4.85 10.46
CA PRO A 51 28.33 -5.08 9.19
C PRO A 51 27.40 -3.92 8.81
N GLY A 52 27.68 -3.29 7.67
CA GLY A 52 26.90 -2.16 7.16
C GLY A 52 27.12 -0.86 7.91
N PHE A 53 28.23 -0.69 8.64
CA PHE A 53 28.59 0.56 9.31
C PHE A 53 28.45 1.78 8.38
N ILE A 54 27.84 2.84 8.90
CA ILE A 54 27.72 4.15 8.25
C ILE A 54 28.45 5.19 9.08
N SER A 55 28.11 5.29 10.35
CA SER A 55 28.66 6.30 11.27
C SER A 55 28.39 5.91 12.71
N VAL A 56 29.13 6.51 13.62
CA VAL A 56 28.76 6.60 15.04
C VAL A 56 28.88 8.06 15.43
N LEU A 57 27.95 8.59 16.22
CA LEU A 57 27.92 10.00 16.59
C LEU A 57 27.48 10.18 18.04
N VAL A 58 28.22 11.00 18.78
CA VAL A 58 27.78 11.44 20.12
C VAL A 58 26.54 12.32 19.97
N THR A 59 25.44 11.88 20.57
CA THR A 59 24.15 12.57 20.53
C THR A 59 23.89 13.40 21.77
N GLY A 60 24.65 13.27 22.85
CA GLY A 60 24.59 14.22 23.96
C GLY A 60 25.34 13.77 25.21
N PHE A 61 25.39 14.68 26.17
CA PHE A 61 25.97 14.46 27.49
C PHE A 61 24.93 14.73 28.57
N ARG A 62 24.99 14.00 29.69
CA ARG A 62 24.08 14.16 30.83
C ARG A 62 24.82 14.10 32.16
N GLU A 63 24.23 14.81 33.13
CA GLU A 63 24.66 14.84 34.52
C GLU A 63 24.63 13.44 35.16
N GLY A 64 25.59 13.19 36.04
CA GLY A 64 25.99 11.88 36.57
C GLY A 64 27.50 11.70 36.47
N SER A 65 28.05 10.52 36.75
CA SER A 65 29.39 10.13 36.28
C SER A 65 29.40 10.23 34.75
N THR A 66 29.80 11.40 34.22
CA THR A 66 29.49 11.95 32.88
C THR A 66 28.95 10.91 31.91
N LEU A 67 27.63 10.95 31.70
CA LEU A 67 26.96 10.01 30.80
C LEU A 67 27.02 10.54 29.37
N VAL A 68 27.44 9.69 28.44
CA VAL A 68 27.51 9.99 27.01
C VAL A 68 26.48 9.13 26.28
N ASP A 69 25.56 9.78 25.58
CA ASP A 69 24.66 9.10 24.64
C ASP A 69 25.25 9.22 23.23
N TYR A 70 25.19 8.12 22.46
CA TYR A 70 25.68 8.08 21.09
C TYR A 70 24.87 7.09 20.25
N ASP A 71 24.78 7.35 18.95
CA ASP A 71 24.05 6.50 18.01
C ASP A 71 25.02 5.84 17.03
N LEU A 72 25.00 4.51 16.97
CA LEU A 72 25.64 3.74 15.91
C LEU A 72 24.66 3.56 14.75
N THR A 73 25.03 4.05 13.57
CA THR A 73 24.22 3.98 12.36
C THR A 73 24.76 2.92 11.41
N VAL A 74 23.89 2.03 10.93
CA VAL A 74 24.20 1.01 9.92
C VAL A 74 23.19 1.02 8.78
N HIS A 75 23.54 0.43 7.65
CA HIS A 75 22.63 0.23 6.52
C HIS A 75 21.49 -0.73 6.88
N SER A 76 20.29 -0.50 6.33
CA SER A 76 19.13 -1.34 6.65
C SER A 76 19.13 -2.73 6.00
N TYR A 77 19.95 -2.95 4.97
CA TYR A 77 20.00 -4.23 4.27
C TYR A 77 20.76 -5.31 5.04
N VAL A 78 21.48 -4.95 6.10
CA VAL A 78 22.24 -5.94 6.89
C VAL A 78 21.35 -6.71 7.85
N ASN A 79 21.76 -7.94 8.13
CA ASN A 79 21.09 -8.78 9.12
C ASN A 79 21.35 -8.22 10.53
N GLN A 80 20.28 -7.91 11.26
CA GLN A 80 20.39 -7.35 12.61
C GLN A 80 21.11 -8.29 13.58
N SER A 81 20.83 -9.58 13.54
CA SER A 81 21.48 -10.53 14.44
C SER A 81 22.99 -10.50 14.23
N SER A 82 23.46 -10.32 13.00
CA SER A 82 24.89 -10.12 12.72
C SER A 82 25.44 -8.83 13.35
N VAL A 83 24.68 -7.73 13.28
CA VAL A 83 25.06 -6.44 13.90
C VAL A 83 25.10 -6.56 15.43
N ILE A 84 24.04 -7.11 16.04
CA ILE A 84 23.96 -7.33 17.50
C ILE A 84 25.07 -8.27 17.96
N ASN A 85 25.32 -9.38 17.26
CA ASN A 85 26.37 -10.31 17.63
C ASN A 85 27.74 -9.64 17.56
N PHE A 86 27.99 -8.80 16.56
CA PHE A 86 29.23 -8.02 16.47
C PHE A 86 29.36 -7.05 17.65
N ILE A 87 28.29 -6.30 17.97
CA ILE A 87 28.27 -5.37 19.11
C ILE A 87 28.57 -6.13 20.41
N ASN A 88 27.86 -7.23 20.69
CA ASN A 88 28.00 -8.01 21.92
C ASN A 88 29.38 -8.63 22.10
N SER A 89 30.09 -8.90 21.02
CA SER A 89 31.41 -9.54 21.06
C SER A 89 32.51 -8.52 20.82
N THR A 90 32.78 -8.20 19.56
CA THR A 90 33.87 -7.32 19.14
C THR A 90 33.68 -5.89 19.65
N GLY A 91 32.46 -5.34 19.58
CA GLY A 91 32.17 -4.00 20.09
C GLY A 91 32.47 -3.88 21.59
N ALA A 92 32.02 -4.86 22.37
CA ALA A 92 32.26 -4.91 23.81
C ALA A 92 33.73 -4.98 24.19
N ASN A 93 34.46 -5.86 23.51
CA ASN A 93 35.89 -6.03 23.76
C ASN A 93 36.68 -4.77 23.37
N ASN A 94 36.33 -4.15 22.25
CA ASN A 94 36.99 -2.94 21.78
C ASN A 94 36.69 -1.72 22.68
N ILE A 95 35.46 -1.60 23.21
CA ILE A 95 35.11 -0.52 24.16
C ILE A 95 35.95 -0.58 25.43
N ARG A 96 36.34 -1.77 25.91
CA ARG A 96 37.17 -1.90 27.12
C ARG A 96 38.57 -1.30 26.95
N ALA A 97 39.07 -1.27 25.72
CA ALA A 97 40.37 -0.67 25.39
C ALA A 97 40.23 0.81 24.97
N LEU A 98 39.01 1.37 24.99
CA LEU A 98 38.75 2.74 24.57
C LEU A 98 39.33 3.73 25.57
N SER A 99 40.10 4.69 25.06
CA SER A 99 40.61 5.82 25.84
C SER A 99 40.17 7.11 25.17
N THR A 100 39.46 7.95 25.89
CA THR A 100 38.90 9.20 25.36
C THR A 100 39.39 10.39 26.16
N SER A 101 39.04 11.59 25.72
CA SER A 101 39.24 12.85 26.48
C SER A 101 38.56 12.87 27.85
N LEU A 102 37.51 12.06 28.06
CA LEU A 102 36.86 11.87 29.37
C LEU A 102 37.48 10.73 30.18
N GLY A 103 38.49 10.04 29.64
CA GLY A 103 39.13 8.88 30.23
C GLY A 103 38.60 7.55 29.65
N ILE A 104 38.65 6.51 30.47
CA ILE A 104 38.19 5.16 30.13
C ILE A 104 36.72 5.01 30.56
N PRO A 105 35.85 4.42 29.72
CA PRO A 105 34.47 4.14 30.10
C PRO A 105 34.37 3.28 31.37
N SER A 106 33.47 3.65 32.28
CA SER A 106 33.11 2.85 33.46
C SER A 106 31.91 1.96 33.17
N ASN A 107 31.71 0.91 33.98
CA ASN A 107 30.52 0.04 33.95
C ASN A 107 30.15 -0.53 32.57
N VAL A 108 31.16 -0.75 31.70
CA VAL A 108 31.00 -1.17 30.30
C VAL A 108 30.04 -2.35 30.14
N GLU A 109 30.16 -3.35 31.02
CA GLU A 109 29.36 -4.58 30.93
C GLU A 109 27.87 -4.32 31.18
N GLU A 110 27.56 -3.52 32.20
CA GLU A 110 26.17 -3.16 32.56
C GLU A 110 25.58 -2.18 31.54
N ASP A 111 26.36 -1.17 31.14
CA ASP A 111 25.96 -0.19 30.13
C ASP A 111 25.67 -0.89 28.79
N MET A 112 26.54 -1.80 28.33
CA MET A 112 26.29 -2.55 27.10
C MET A 112 25.07 -3.45 27.18
N LEU A 113 24.89 -4.18 28.28
CA LEU A 113 23.74 -5.06 28.44
C LEU A 113 22.42 -4.26 28.37
N SER A 114 22.35 -3.12 29.03
CA SER A 114 21.21 -2.19 28.99
C SER A 114 20.96 -1.66 27.57
N ASN A 115 22.02 -1.25 26.87
CA ASN A 115 21.91 -0.73 25.52
C ASN A 115 21.41 -1.79 24.53
N ILE A 116 21.89 -3.03 24.64
CA ILE A 116 21.44 -4.15 23.79
C ILE A 116 19.96 -4.41 24.02
N GLN A 117 19.53 -4.46 25.28
CA GLN A 117 18.12 -4.69 25.62
C GLN A 117 17.23 -3.55 25.08
N GLN A 118 17.68 -2.30 25.18
CA GLN A 118 16.96 -1.15 24.60
C GLN A 118 16.96 -1.15 23.06
N ALA A 119 18.08 -1.51 22.43
CA ALA A 119 18.17 -1.64 20.98
C ALA A 119 17.26 -2.76 20.45
N GLN A 120 17.15 -3.87 21.18
CA GLN A 120 16.21 -4.96 20.87
C GLN A 120 14.75 -4.52 21.04
N LEU A 121 14.43 -3.69 22.04
CA LEU A 121 13.08 -3.17 22.25
C LEU A 121 12.63 -2.19 21.18
N ARG A 122 13.50 -1.25 20.75
CA ARG A 122 13.22 -0.32 19.64
C ARG A 122 13.14 -1.01 18.27
N TYR A 123 13.63 -2.23 18.17
CA TYR A 123 13.63 -3.01 16.93
C TYR A 123 12.32 -3.77 16.63
N THR A 124 11.37 -3.80 17.57
CA THR A 124 10.20 -4.69 17.41
C THR A 124 9.32 -4.38 16.21
N ASP A 125 9.43 -3.22 15.57
CA ASP A 125 8.79 -3.03 14.28
C ASP A 125 9.55 -2.07 13.34
N ARG A 126 10.34 -2.69 12.45
CA ARG A 126 11.05 -2.08 11.32
C ARG A 126 10.09 -1.33 10.38
N CYS A 127 8.80 -1.62 10.47
CA CYS A 127 7.74 -0.98 9.70
C CYS A 127 7.24 0.34 10.30
N LEU A 128 7.65 0.70 11.53
CA LEU A 128 7.32 1.99 12.15
C LEU A 128 8.20 3.14 11.64
N THR A 129 9.34 2.84 11.02
CA THR A 129 10.22 3.86 10.46
C THR A 129 9.59 4.46 9.20
N LYS A 130 9.40 5.78 9.18
CA LYS A 130 8.89 6.50 8.00
C LYS A 130 9.83 6.27 6.81
N GLY A 131 9.31 5.71 5.72
CA GLY A 131 10.12 5.39 4.53
C GLY A 131 10.92 4.09 4.63
N ALA A 132 10.54 3.16 5.53
CA ALA A 132 11.19 1.85 5.66
C ALA A 132 11.30 1.09 4.32
N CYS A 133 10.30 1.23 3.44
CA CYS A 133 10.24 0.59 2.13
C CYS A 133 10.10 1.60 0.99
N LYS A 134 10.54 1.19 -0.20
CA LYS A 134 10.33 1.94 -1.45
C LYS A 134 8.82 2.11 -1.74
N PRO A 135 8.42 3.15 -2.49
CA PRO A 135 7.07 3.22 -3.05
C PRO A 135 6.69 1.90 -3.73
N SER A 136 5.43 1.47 -3.57
CA SER A 136 4.90 0.17 -4.01
C SER A 136 5.36 -1.06 -3.22
N TYR A 137 6.06 -0.89 -2.08
CA TYR A 137 6.38 -1.96 -1.13
C TYR A 137 5.79 -1.65 0.25
N LYS A 138 5.17 -2.66 0.89
CA LYS A 138 4.67 -2.59 2.26
C LYS A 138 5.57 -3.43 3.15
N CYS A 139 5.97 -2.85 4.26
CA CYS A 139 6.69 -3.59 5.29
C CYS A 139 5.70 -4.54 5.99
N ILE A 140 5.98 -5.83 5.94
CA ILE A 140 5.21 -6.89 6.61
C ILE A 140 6.24 -7.76 7.33
N ASN A 141 6.09 -7.95 8.65
CA ASN A 141 7.01 -8.74 9.46
C ASN A 141 8.49 -8.37 9.24
N ASN A 142 8.80 -7.06 9.26
CA ASN A 142 10.14 -6.52 9.03
C ASN A 142 10.75 -6.77 7.62
N MET A 143 9.94 -7.22 6.65
CA MET A 143 10.34 -7.38 5.25
C MET A 143 9.51 -6.49 4.32
N CYS A 144 10.19 -5.81 3.39
CA CYS A 144 9.52 -5.08 2.32
C CYS A 144 8.96 -6.05 1.28
N SER A 145 7.65 -6.26 1.30
CA SER A 145 6.93 -7.06 0.31
C SER A 145 6.28 -6.16 -0.72
N LEU A 146 6.30 -6.55 -1.99
CA LEU A 146 5.64 -5.80 -3.04
C LEU A 146 4.14 -5.71 -2.74
N ILE A 147 3.59 -4.49 -2.76
CA ILE A 147 2.21 -4.21 -2.41
C ILE A 147 1.25 -4.92 -3.37
N CYS A 148 1.59 -4.94 -4.66
CA CYS A 148 0.81 -5.63 -5.70
C CYS A 148 1.31 -7.06 -5.90
N THR A 149 1.27 -7.87 -4.85
CA THR A 149 1.49 -9.33 -4.96
C THR A 149 0.22 -10.05 -5.39
N LYS A 150 0.40 -11.27 -5.90
CA LYS A 150 -0.58 -12.11 -6.57
C LYS A 150 -1.93 -12.15 -5.82
N ASN A 151 -3.03 -11.87 -6.53
CA ASN A 151 -4.44 -11.97 -6.12
C ASN A 151 -4.98 -10.93 -5.11
N ILE A 152 -4.38 -9.75 -4.96
CA ILE A 152 -5.01 -8.66 -4.19
C ILE A 152 -6.20 -8.04 -4.93
N CYS A 153 -6.04 -7.76 -6.21
CA CYS A 153 -7.14 -7.38 -7.09
C CYS A 153 -7.68 -8.64 -7.76
N LEU A 154 -8.94 -8.96 -7.48
CA LEU A 154 -9.64 -10.15 -7.96
C LEU A 154 -10.17 -9.91 -9.39
N ASN A 155 -10.61 -10.99 -10.04
CA ASN A 155 -11.32 -10.95 -11.33
C ASN A 155 -10.59 -10.17 -12.45
N GLY A 156 -9.26 -10.26 -12.47
CA GLY A 156 -8.43 -9.57 -13.45
C GLY A 156 -8.30 -8.05 -13.23
N GLY A 157 -8.61 -7.57 -12.02
CA GLY A 157 -8.40 -6.17 -11.64
C GLY A 157 -6.93 -5.77 -11.72
N GLN A 158 -6.68 -4.55 -12.18
CA GLN A 158 -5.35 -3.98 -12.25
C GLN A 158 -4.97 -3.34 -10.92
N CYS A 159 -3.80 -3.70 -10.38
CA CYS A 159 -3.31 -3.17 -9.11
C CYS A 159 -2.45 -1.93 -9.32
N PHE A 160 -2.78 -0.85 -8.60
CA PHE A 160 -2.04 0.40 -8.56
C PHE A 160 -1.74 0.79 -7.11
N THR A 161 -0.78 1.70 -6.92
CA THR A 161 -0.47 2.30 -5.62
C THR A 161 -0.48 3.81 -5.73
N ASP A 162 -1.11 4.48 -4.77
CA ASP A 162 -1.08 5.95 -4.68
C ASP A 162 0.25 6.49 -4.14
N SER A 163 0.34 7.82 -4.01
CA SER A 163 1.50 8.53 -3.46
C SER A 163 1.82 8.15 -1.99
N ASN A 164 0.83 7.66 -1.25
CA ASN A 164 0.92 7.25 0.15
C ASN A 164 1.09 5.72 0.29
N SER A 165 1.34 5.00 -0.81
CA SER A 165 1.45 3.54 -0.84
C SER A 165 0.16 2.80 -0.44
N THR A 166 -1.00 3.41 -0.64
CA THR A 166 -2.32 2.75 -0.54
C THR A 166 -2.58 1.94 -1.81
N VAL A 167 -3.10 0.71 -1.65
CA VAL A 167 -3.52 -0.13 -2.79
C VAL A 167 -4.80 0.43 -3.40
N ILE A 168 -4.81 0.56 -4.73
CA ILE A 168 -6.00 0.89 -5.51
C ILE A 168 -6.18 -0.20 -6.57
N CYS A 169 -7.31 -0.90 -6.54
CA CYS A 169 -7.69 -1.85 -7.58
C CYS A 169 -8.58 -1.16 -8.61
N LYS A 170 -8.13 -1.12 -9.86
CA LYS A 170 -8.98 -0.71 -10.99
C LYS A 170 -9.64 -1.94 -11.58
N CYS A 171 -10.96 -1.99 -11.47
CA CYS A 171 -11.73 -3.15 -11.91
C CYS A 171 -11.92 -3.17 -13.41
N SER A 172 -11.96 -4.38 -13.98
CA SER A 172 -12.21 -4.57 -15.39
C SER A 172 -13.68 -4.32 -15.70
N GLU A 173 -13.93 -3.60 -16.79
CA GLU A 173 -15.26 -3.32 -17.31
C GLU A 173 -15.43 -4.01 -18.66
N ASN A 174 -16.45 -4.84 -18.79
CA ASN A 174 -16.85 -5.47 -20.04
C ASN A 174 -18.26 -5.00 -20.44
N TRP A 175 -18.64 -5.23 -21.69
CA TRP A 175 -19.96 -4.84 -22.20
C TRP A 175 -21.11 -5.56 -21.48
N LYS A 176 -20.87 -6.79 -21.01
CA LYS A 176 -21.85 -7.68 -20.37
C LYS A 176 -21.85 -7.57 -18.84
N TYR A 177 -20.66 -7.58 -18.23
CA TYR A 177 -20.46 -7.54 -16.79
C TYR A 177 -19.38 -6.52 -16.44
N TYR A 178 -19.44 -5.99 -15.22
CA TYR A 178 -18.37 -5.19 -14.64
C TYR A 178 -18.09 -5.69 -13.23
N TYR A 179 -16.84 -5.56 -12.80
CA TYR A 179 -16.46 -5.87 -11.44
C TYR A 179 -16.43 -4.59 -10.59
N SER A 180 -16.79 -4.68 -9.32
CA SER A 180 -16.79 -3.56 -8.37
C SER A 180 -16.32 -3.99 -6.98
N GLY A 181 -16.14 -3.03 -6.07
CA GLY A 181 -15.61 -3.27 -4.73
C GLY A 181 -14.14 -2.87 -4.60
N SER A 182 -13.64 -2.90 -3.37
CA SER A 182 -12.27 -2.43 -3.04
C SER A 182 -11.17 -3.29 -3.67
N LYS A 183 -11.49 -4.56 -3.96
CA LYS A 183 -10.63 -5.57 -4.57
C LYS A 183 -11.22 -6.14 -5.86
N CYS A 184 -12.27 -5.54 -6.42
CA CYS A 184 -13.01 -6.08 -7.57
C CYS A 184 -13.68 -7.44 -7.29
N GLU A 185 -14.15 -7.62 -6.06
CA GLU A 185 -14.78 -8.84 -5.54
C GLU A 185 -16.23 -9.04 -6.01
N ASN A 186 -16.93 -7.94 -6.33
CA ASN A 186 -18.33 -7.99 -6.72
C ASN A 186 -18.43 -8.10 -8.25
N GLU A 187 -19.25 -9.04 -8.73
CA GLU A 187 -19.63 -9.14 -10.14
C GLU A 187 -21.01 -8.55 -10.35
N ASN A 188 -21.13 -7.62 -11.29
CA ASN A 188 -22.37 -6.93 -11.58
C ASN A 188 -22.67 -6.97 -13.08
N MET A 189 -23.96 -7.01 -13.43
CA MET A 189 -24.41 -6.95 -14.81
C MET A 189 -24.43 -5.50 -15.30
N SER A 190 -23.84 -5.25 -16.47
CA SER A 190 -23.77 -3.89 -17.03
C SER A 190 -25.14 -3.41 -17.48
N TRP A 191 -25.52 -2.18 -17.12
CA TRP A 191 -26.77 -1.57 -17.61
C TRP A 191 -26.80 -1.55 -19.14
N LYS A 192 -25.65 -1.34 -19.79
CA LYS A 192 -25.54 -1.36 -21.27
C LYS A 192 -26.12 -2.65 -21.86
N PHE A 193 -25.84 -3.79 -21.23
CA PHE A 193 -26.37 -5.08 -21.65
C PHE A 193 -27.88 -5.20 -21.38
N ILE A 194 -28.33 -4.77 -20.19
CA ILE A 194 -29.75 -4.77 -19.82
C ILE A 194 -30.57 -3.91 -20.80
N SER A 195 -30.09 -2.71 -21.15
CA SER A 195 -30.75 -1.83 -22.10
C SER A 195 -30.83 -2.42 -23.50
N SER A 196 -29.82 -3.18 -23.93
CA SER A 196 -29.82 -3.85 -25.23
C SER A 196 -30.91 -4.92 -25.31
N ILE A 197 -31.08 -5.72 -24.26
CA ILE A 197 -32.11 -6.78 -24.21
C ILE A 197 -33.51 -6.15 -24.16
N ALA A 198 -33.72 -5.18 -23.28
CA ALA A 198 -35.00 -4.51 -23.12
C ALA A 198 -35.45 -3.79 -24.41
N GLY A 199 -34.52 -3.11 -25.10
CA GLY A 199 -34.78 -2.46 -26.38
C GLY A 199 -35.18 -3.44 -27.49
N GLY A 200 -34.48 -4.58 -27.58
CA GLY A 200 -34.79 -5.63 -28.57
C GLY A 200 -36.18 -6.22 -28.38
N ILE A 201 -36.54 -6.57 -27.13
CA ILE A 201 -37.87 -7.12 -26.82
C ILE A 201 -38.95 -6.07 -27.07
N GLY A 202 -38.74 -4.82 -26.65
CA GLY A 202 -39.68 -3.72 -26.88
C GLY A 202 -39.98 -3.50 -28.35
N ALA A 203 -38.95 -3.46 -29.20
CA ALA A 203 -39.12 -3.30 -30.65
C ALA A 203 -39.90 -4.48 -31.28
N ALA A 204 -39.58 -5.72 -30.88
CA ALA A 204 -40.29 -6.90 -31.37
C ALA A 204 -41.78 -6.89 -30.99
N VAL A 205 -42.10 -6.51 -29.75
CA VAL A 205 -43.49 -6.39 -29.27
C VAL A 205 -44.25 -5.33 -30.08
N VAL A 206 -43.67 -4.15 -30.29
CA VAL A 206 -44.29 -3.09 -31.10
C VAL A 206 -44.54 -3.56 -32.53
N LEU A 207 -43.58 -4.25 -33.15
CA LEU A 207 -43.75 -4.82 -34.49
C LEU A 207 -44.88 -5.85 -34.55
N ILE A 208 -44.98 -6.74 -33.56
CA ILE A 208 -46.06 -7.74 -33.47
C ILE A 208 -47.42 -7.03 -33.35
N PHE A 209 -47.54 -6.01 -32.50
CA PHE A 209 -48.77 -5.22 -32.38
C PHE A 209 -49.16 -4.54 -33.70
N LEU A 210 -48.20 -3.96 -34.42
CA LEU A 210 -48.44 -3.35 -35.73
C LEU A 210 -48.93 -4.39 -36.76
N ILE A 211 -48.31 -5.57 -36.80
CA ILE A 211 -48.74 -6.67 -37.68
C ILE A 211 -50.17 -7.11 -37.36
N ILE A 212 -50.52 -7.24 -36.07
CA ILE A 212 -51.88 -7.59 -35.65
C ILE A 212 -52.87 -6.51 -36.09
N ILE A 213 -52.56 -5.22 -35.90
CA ILE A 213 -53.41 -4.10 -36.34
C ILE A 213 -53.65 -4.17 -37.84
N VAL A 214 -52.59 -4.36 -38.65
CA VAL A 214 -52.69 -4.49 -40.10
C VAL A 214 -53.56 -5.71 -40.48
N ALA A 215 -53.37 -6.85 -39.83
CA ALA A 215 -54.18 -8.05 -40.07
C ALA A 215 -55.67 -7.82 -39.75
N LEU A 216 -55.99 -7.15 -38.64
CA LEU A 216 -57.35 -6.78 -38.26
C LEU A 216 -57.98 -5.80 -39.27
N CYS A 217 -57.23 -4.78 -39.71
CA CYS A 217 -57.67 -3.86 -40.76
C CYS A 217 -57.95 -4.58 -42.09
N CYS A 218 -57.07 -5.51 -42.50
CA CYS A 218 -57.25 -6.32 -43.70
C CYS A 218 -58.48 -7.24 -43.60
N LYS A 219 -58.73 -7.86 -42.44
CA LYS A 219 -59.94 -8.66 -42.19
C LYS A 219 -61.22 -7.82 -42.28
N ARG A 220 -61.24 -6.63 -41.68
CA ARG A 220 -62.40 -5.71 -41.78
C ARG A 220 -62.68 -5.27 -43.21
N LYS A 221 -61.65 -4.93 -43.99
CA LYS A 221 -61.81 -4.58 -45.42
C LYS A 221 -62.43 -5.74 -46.21
N LYS A 222 -61.96 -6.97 -46.01
CA LYS A 222 -62.54 -8.16 -46.65
C LYS A 222 -64.00 -8.41 -46.23
N ALA A 223 -64.33 -8.24 -44.95
CA ALA A 223 -65.69 -8.42 -44.44
C ALA A 223 -66.67 -7.36 -45.01
N VAL A 224 -66.25 -6.10 -45.11
CA VAL A 224 -67.05 -5.04 -45.75
C VAL A 224 -67.23 -5.33 -47.25
N SER A 225 -66.18 -5.77 -47.94
CA SER A 225 -66.27 -6.15 -49.35
C SER A 225 -67.23 -7.33 -49.59
N MET A 226 -67.30 -8.30 -48.69
CA MET A 226 -68.24 -9.42 -48.80
C MET A 226 -69.68 -9.01 -48.47
N ALA A 227 -69.90 -8.12 -47.50
CA ALA A 227 -71.24 -7.62 -47.17
C ALA A 227 -71.88 -6.79 -48.30
N VAL A 228 -71.07 -6.03 -49.05
CA VAL A 228 -71.52 -5.26 -50.23
C VAL A 228 -71.88 -6.19 -51.40
N THR A 229 -71.17 -7.30 -51.59
CA THR A 229 -71.48 -8.27 -52.67
C THR A 229 -72.77 -9.05 -52.41
N VAL A 230 -73.08 -9.38 -51.15
CA VAL A 230 -74.31 -10.11 -50.78
C VAL A 230 -75.57 -9.24 -50.95
N SER A 231 -75.48 -7.94 -50.68
CA SER A 231 -76.61 -7.01 -50.87
C SER A 231 -76.94 -6.74 -52.35
N HIS A 232 -76.01 -7.00 -53.27
CA HIS A 232 -76.27 -6.91 -54.72
C HIS A 232 -77.01 -8.13 -55.31
N PHE A 233 -77.06 -9.27 -54.59
CA PHE A 233 -77.70 -10.50 -55.10
C PHE A 233 -79.17 -10.65 -54.70
N GLN A 234 -79.64 -9.95 -53.66
CA GLN A 234 -81.03 -10.00 -53.17
C GLN A 234 -82.00 -9.03 -53.90
N GLY A 235 -81.54 -8.31 -54.93
CA GLY A 235 -82.30 -7.25 -55.60
C GLY A 235 -82.87 -7.56 -56.99
N LYS A 236 -82.91 -8.82 -57.46
CA LYS A 236 -83.50 -9.16 -58.79
C LYS A 236 -84.95 -9.69 -58.65
N PRO A 237 -85.98 -8.94 -59.08
CA PRO A 237 -87.34 -9.46 -59.18
C PRO A 237 -87.49 -10.44 -60.37
N MET A 238 -88.22 -11.53 -60.14
CA MET A 238 -88.73 -12.45 -61.18
C MET A 238 -89.70 -11.72 -62.11
N VAL A 239 -89.44 -11.75 -63.42
CA VAL A 239 -90.41 -11.38 -64.45
C VAL A 239 -91.02 -12.66 -65.01
N LEU A 240 -92.22 -13.00 -64.55
CA LEU A 240 -93.11 -13.97 -65.18
C LEU A 240 -93.67 -13.34 -66.46
N ASN A 241 -93.33 -13.89 -67.63
CA ASN A 241 -93.99 -13.53 -68.88
C ASN A 241 -94.94 -14.66 -69.31
N ARG A 242 -96.23 -14.36 -69.25
CA ARG A 242 -97.37 -15.22 -69.65
C ARG A 242 -97.67 -14.90 -71.12
N LYS A 243 -97.57 -15.86 -72.02
CA LYS A 243 -98.18 -15.75 -73.36
C LYS A 243 -99.22 -16.85 -73.55
N SER A 244 -100.39 -16.40 -73.99
CA SER A 244 -101.55 -17.15 -74.47
C SER A 244 -101.21 -18.01 -75.68
#